data_AF-A0A944ZH14-F1
#
_entry.id   AF-A0A944ZH14-F1
#
_cell.length_a   1.000
_cell.length_b   1.000
_cell.length_c   1.000
_cell.angle_alpha   90.00
_cell.angle_beta   90.00
_cell.angle_gamma   90.00
#
_symmetry.space_group_name_H-M   'P 1'
#
loop_
_entity.id
_entity.type
_entity.pdbx_description
1 polymer ?
#
loop_
_entity_poly.entity_id
_entity_poly.type
_entity_poly.pdbx_seq_one_letter_code
_entity_poly.pdbx_strand_id
1 'polypeptide(L)'
;GGMGMGGGGMGMGGGGMGMGGGGGMGGFQNIEPGRVRKVKVTTVCLEHGKKDPNPRIKYDIVPIENFTRNAQVIELCRMIGSGKLDQMSAQAAAWHLTDKLSWQQLVQKIGATHLNGSSERYFHPNQVAMGMRYVQIAQQRAKLRSEAQGKEESLSNQ
;
A
#
# COMPACT_ATOMS: atom_id res chain seq x y z
N GLY A 1 -2.93 -73.51 0.42
CA GLY A 1 -2.32 -72.45 1.22
C GLY A 1 -3.29 -71.29 1.29
N GLY A 2 -3.62 -70.71 2.44
CA GLY A 2 -2.93 -70.71 3.73
C GLY A 2 -2.15 -69.41 3.90
N MET A 3 -2.83 -68.34 4.34
CA MET A 3 -2.44 -67.44 5.44
C MET A 3 -3.43 -66.27 5.50
N GLY A 4 -4.23 -66.27 6.57
CA GLY A 4 -4.86 -65.07 7.12
C GLY A 4 -4.19 -64.72 8.45
N MET A 5 -4.31 -63.46 8.87
CA MET A 5 -4.22 -62.96 10.25
C MET A 5 -4.58 -61.47 10.17
N GLY A 6 -5.72 -61.00 10.71
CA GLY A 6 -5.92 -60.71 12.15
C GLY A 6 -5.46 -59.26 12.39
N GLY A 7 -6.32 -58.28 12.70
CA GLY A 7 -7.37 -58.27 13.71
C GLY A 7 -6.98 -57.23 14.77
N GLY A 8 -7.95 -56.48 15.29
CA GLY A 8 -7.81 -55.75 16.56
C GLY A 8 -7.93 -54.24 16.46
N GLY A 9 -9.07 -53.71 16.93
CA GLY A 9 -9.21 -52.31 17.28
C GLY A 9 -8.70 -52.01 18.70
N MET A 10 -8.44 -50.72 18.93
CA MET A 10 -8.44 -49.95 20.18
C MET A 10 -8.48 -48.48 19.70
N GLY A 11 -9.34 -47.56 20.14
CA GLY A 11 -9.96 -47.44 21.45
C GLY A 11 -9.19 -46.44 22.32
N MET A 12 -9.64 -45.17 22.29
CA MET A 12 -9.70 -44.24 23.43
C MET A 12 -8.43 -43.48 23.92
N GLY A 13 -8.63 -42.16 24.10
CA GLY A 13 -7.85 -41.27 24.98
C GLY A 13 -7.03 -40.23 24.20
N GLY A 14 -7.22 -38.92 24.29
CA GLY A 14 -7.89 -38.08 25.29
C GLY A 14 -7.10 -36.77 25.36
N GLY A 15 -7.77 -35.62 25.28
CA GLY A 15 -7.12 -34.31 25.40
C GLY A 15 -7.99 -33.18 24.86
N GLY A 16 -8.96 -32.74 25.67
CA GLY A 16 -9.64 -31.46 25.48
C GLY A 16 -8.77 -30.26 25.90
N MET A 17 -9.41 -29.07 25.85
CA MET A 17 -8.89 -27.70 26.09
C MET A 17 -8.39 -26.99 24.82
N GLY A 18 -8.89 -25.84 24.39
CA GLY A 18 -9.90 -24.91 24.92
C GLY A 18 -10.42 -24.05 23.75
N MET A 19 -11.69 -23.68 23.70
CA MET A 19 -12.25 -22.47 24.34
C MET A 19 -11.44 -21.20 24.06
N GLY A 20 -12.08 -20.28 23.32
CA GLY A 20 -11.63 -18.91 23.09
C GLY A 20 -11.84 -18.53 21.62
N GLY A 21 -13.05 -18.19 21.18
CA GLY A 21 -13.68 -16.91 21.48
C GLY A 21 -13.88 -16.21 20.12
N GLY A 22 -15.12 -15.96 19.69
CA GLY A 22 -15.70 -14.62 19.84
C GLY A 22 -14.97 -13.66 18.90
N GLY A 23 -15.48 -13.36 17.72
CA GLY A 23 -16.62 -12.45 17.59
C GLY A 23 -16.11 -11.06 17.22
N GLY A 24 -16.86 -10.35 16.37
CA GLY A 24 -16.68 -8.91 16.14
C GLY A 24 -15.60 -8.57 15.10
N MET A 25 -15.91 -7.94 13.96
CA MET A 25 -16.41 -6.56 13.85
C MET A 25 -15.34 -5.56 14.30
N GLY A 26 -15.05 -4.59 13.41
CA GLY A 26 -14.00 -3.57 13.50
C GLY A 26 -13.50 -3.21 14.90
N GLY A 27 -12.23 -3.51 15.17
CA GLY A 27 -11.51 -2.97 16.31
C GLY A 27 -10.85 -1.65 15.91
N PHE A 28 -11.46 -0.53 16.32
CA PHE A 28 -10.74 0.74 16.42
C PHE A 28 -9.43 0.52 17.16
N GLN A 29 -8.34 1.06 16.61
CA GLN A 29 -6.99 0.97 17.14
C GLN A 29 -6.91 1.64 18.52
N ASN A 30 -7.29 0.93 19.58
CA ASN A 30 -7.14 1.41 20.94
C ASN A 30 -5.67 1.26 21.34
N ILE A 31 -4.93 2.36 21.18
CA ILE A 31 -3.56 2.50 21.68
C ILE A 31 -3.69 3.09 23.09
N GLU A 32 -3.43 2.28 24.12
CA GLU A 32 -3.43 2.77 25.50
C GLU A 32 -2.52 4.01 25.64
N PRO A 33 -2.91 5.04 26.41
CA PRO A 33 -2.09 6.24 26.62
C PRO A 33 -0.65 5.88 27.00
N GLY A 34 0.33 6.43 26.27
CA GLY A 34 1.75 6.22 26.52
C GLY A 34 2.34 4.91 25.96
N ARG A 35 1.54 4.01 25.37
CA ARG A 35 2.07 2.82 24.70
C ARG A 35 2.42 3.08 23.24
N VAL A 36 3.56 2.58 22.81
CA VAL A 36 4.00 2.60 21.41
C VAL A 36 3.56 1.30 20.72
N ARG A 37 2.99 1.42 19.51
CA ARG A 37 2.65 0.28 18.65
C ARG A 37 3.32 0.43 17.29
N LYS A 38 3.74 -0.70 16.73
CA LYS A 38 4.20 -0.79 15.33
C LYS A 38 2.97 -1.01 14.45
N VAL A 39 2.73 -0.08 13.53
CA VAL A 39 1.64 -0.18 12.55
C VAL A 39 2.25 -0.38 11.18
N LYS A 40 1.73 -1.35 10.42
CA LYS A 40 2.10 -1.54 9.02
C LYS A 40 1.28 -0.58 8.17
N VAL A 41 1.95 0.32 7.48
CA VAL A 41 1.34 1.29 6.56
C VAL A 41 1.85 1.04 5.15
N THR A 42 0.96 1.14 4.17
CA THR A 42 1.35 1.13 2.75
C THR A 42 1.86 2.51 2.41
N THR A 43 3.11 2.59 1.97
CA THR A 43 3.78 3.85 1.62
C THR A 43 4.39 3.76 0.22
N VAL A 44 4.62 4.91 -0.39
CA VAL A 44 5.34 5.03 -1.65
C VAL A 44 6.41 6.12 -1.51
N CYS A 45 7.49 5.98 -2.26
CA CYS A 45 8.52 7.00 -2.40
C CYS A 45 7.98 8.12 -3.29
N LEU A 46 7.96 9.36 -2.80
CA LEU A 46 7.51 10.52 -3.58
C LEU A 46 8.62 11.13 -4.44
N GLU A 47 9.85 10.67 -4.29
CA GLU A 47 11.00 11.13 -5.07
C GLU A 47 11.73 9.93 -5.61
N HIS A 48 12.06 9.98 -6.90
CA HIS A 48 12.80 8.93 -7.57
C HIS A 48 14.31 9.07 -7.28
N GLY A 49 15.01 7.93 -7.14
CA GLY A 49 16.48 7.88 -7.01
C GLY A 49 17.03 8.10 -5.59
N LYS A 50 16.17 8.42 -4.61
CA LYS A 50 16.57 8.39 -3.20
C LYS A 50 16.79 6.95 -2.74
N LYS A 51 17.74 6.79 -1.80
CA LYS A 51 18.01 5.50 -1.16
C LYS A 51 16.79 5.05 -0.36
N ASP A 52 16.62 3.74 -0.25
CA ASP A 52 15.58 3.15 0.58
C ASP A 52 15.68 3.63 2.04
N PRO A 53 14.53 3.81 2.72
CA PRO A 53 14.51 4.28 4.09
C PRO A 53 15.23 3.30 5.01
N ASN A 54 16.13 3.82 5.85
CA ASN A 54 16.90 3.03 6.80
C ASN A 54 16.29 3.16 8.19
N PRO A 55 15.90 2.07 8.87
CA PRO A 55 15.30 2.12 10.21
C PRO A 55 16.13 2.82 11.29
N ARG A 56 17.44 3.01 11.06
CA ARG A 56 18.35 3.71 11.99
C ARG A 56 18.26 5.24 11.88
N ILE A 57 17.63 5.77 10.85
CA ILE A 57 17.43 7.21 10.65
C ILE A 57 16.12 7.60 11.31
N LYS A 58 16.13 8.70 12.07
CA LYS A 58 14.91 9.27 12.64
C LYS A 58 14.08 9.91 11.53
N TYR A 59 12.84 9.48 11.39
CA TYR A 59 11.86 10.05 10.45
C TYR A 59 10.71 10.69 11.24
N ASP A 60 10.28 11.85 10.78
CA ASP A 60 9.11 12.54 11.31
C ASP A 60 7.96 12.46 10.28
N ILE A 61 6.73 12.27 10.77
CA ILE A 61 5.54 12.29 9.93
C ILE A 61 5.12 13.73 9.74
N VAL A 62 5.01 14.17 8.49
CA VAL A 62 4.59 15.53 8.13
C VAL A 62 3.30 15.49 7.31
N PRO A 63 2.43 16.51 7.42
CA PRO A 63 1.30 16.69 6.51
C PRO A 63 1.77 16.76 5.06
N ILE A 64 1.04 16.11 4.15
CA ILE A 64 1.43 16.05 2.73
C ILE A 64 1.44 17.44 2.07
N GLU A 65 0.59 18.34 2.57
CA GLU A 65 0.48 19.73 2.13
C GLU A 65 1.74 20.56 2.42
N ASN A 66 2.57 20.14 3.39
CA ASN A 66 3.86 20.75 3.68
C ASN A 66 4.96 20.27 2.72
N PHE A 67 4.76 19.11 2.08
CA PHE A 67 5.73 18.52 1.16
C PHE A 67 5.45 18.91 -0.30
N THR A 68 4.18 18.93 -0.72
CA THR A 68 3.80 19.24 -2.10
C THR A 68 2.50 20.02 -2.20
N ARG A 69 2.40 20.85 -3.24
CA ARG A 69 1.16 21.55 -3.63
C ARG A 69 0.43 20.88 -4.80
N ASN A 70 0.98 19.79 -5.34
CA ASN A 70 0.35 19.08 -6.45
C ASN A 70 -0.89 18.31 -5.94
N ALA A 71 -2.07 18.82 -6.25
CA ALA A 71 -3.35 18.23 -5.84
C ALA A 71 -3.51 16.76 -6.29
N GLN A 72 -2.93 16.36 -7.43
CA GLN A 72 -3.00 15.00 -7.94
C GLN A 72 -2.20 14.04 -7.05
N VAL A 73 -1.01 14.46 -6.60
CA VAL A 73 -0.16 13.67 -5.68
C VAL A 73 -0.84 13.53 -4.32
N ILE A 74 -1.46 14.60 -3.84
CA ILE A 74 -2.21 14.60 -2.57
C ILE A 74 -3.38 13.61 -2.65
N GLU A 75 -4.17 13.63 -3.72
CA GLU A 75 -5.28 12.68 -3.92
C GLU A 75 -4.80 11.24 -4.08
N LEU A 76 -3.67 11.01 -4.77
CA LEU A 76 -3.04 9.69 -4.83
C LEU A 76 -2.64 9.19 -3.43
N CYS A 77 -2.05 10.04 -2.59
CA CYS A 77 -1.70 9.69 -1.22
C CYS A 77 -2.94 9.36 -0.36
N ARG A 78 -4.02 10.13 -0.50
CA ARG A 78 -5.31 9.83 0.15
C ARG A 78 -5.88 8.49 -0.30
N MET A 79 -5.78 8.20 -1.59
CA MET A 79 -6.16 6.90 -2.15
C MET A 79 -5.35 5.77 -1.50
N ILE A 80 -4.01 5.88 -1.44
CA ILE A 80 -3.14 4.89 -0.81
C ILE A 80 -3.52 4.68 0.67
N GLY A 81 -3.77 5.76 1.41
CA GLY A 81 -4.19 5.72 2.81
C GLY A 81 -5.51 4.97 3.06
N SER A 82 -6.35 4.83 2.04
CA SER A 82 -7.58 4.02 2.13
C SER A 82 -7.34 2.50 2.11
N GLY A 83 -6.12 2.05 1.82
CA GLY A 83 -5.73 0.64 1.82
C GLY A 83 -6.22 -0.17 0.60
N LYS A 84 -6.76 0.48 -0.43
CA LYS A 84 -7.40 -0.18 -1.59
C LYS A 84 -6.51 -0.25 -2.85
N LEU A 85 -5.26 0.22 -2.78
CA LEU A 85 -4.38 0.29 -3.94
C LEU A 85 -3.22 -0.68 -3.81
N ASP A 86 -2.85 -1.28 -4.95
CA ASP A 86 -1.59 -1.99 -5.09
C ASP A 86 -0.41 -1.03 -4.95
N GLN A 87 0.56 -1.39 -4.10
CA GLN A 87 1.66 -0.50 -3.72
C GLN A 87 2.58 -0.20 -4.91
N MET A 88 2.89 -1.18 -5.76
CA MET A 88 3.81 -0.99 -6.89
C MET A 88 3.18 -0.16 -8.00
N SER A 89 1.90 -0.39 -8.28
CA SER A 89 1.13 0.44 -9.20
C SER A 89 1.01 1.88 -8.71
N ALA A 90 0.82 2.07 -7.39
CA ALA A 90 0.82 3.39 -6.77
C ALA A 90 2.20 4.07 -6.80
N GLN A 91 3.29 3.32 -6.61
CA GLN A 91 4.67 3.82 -6.72
C GLN A 91 4.98 4.33 -8.13
N ALA A 92 4.54 3.61 -9.17
CA ALA A 92 4.67 4.05 -10.56
C ALA A 92 3.88 5.34 -10.82
N ALA A 93 2.64 5.42 -10.31
CA ALA A 93 1.82 6.62 -10.40
C ALA A 93 2.46 7.82 -9.69
N ALA A 94 3.04 7.62 -8.50
CA ALA A 94 3.70 8.65 -7.74
C ALA A 94 4.86 9.26 -8.54
N TRP A 95 5.81 8.45 -9.00
CA TRP A 95 6.97 8.93 -9.76
C TRP A 95 6.62 9.55 -11.11
N HIS A 96 5.52 9.14 -11.74
CA HIS A 96 5.02 9.85 -12.93
C HIS A 96 4.58 11.29 -12.59
N LEU A 97 3.88 11.47 -11.46
CA LEU A 97 3.34 12.77 -11.04
C LEU A 97 4.39 13.70 -10.42
N THR A 98 5.37 13.15 -9.71
CA THR A 98 6.38 13.92 -8.97
C THR A 98 7.63 14.18 -9.80
N ASP A 99 8.19 13.14 -10.40
CA ASP A 99 9.50 13.16 -11.08
C ASP A 99 9.37 13.23 -12.62
N LYS A 100 8.13 13.29 -13.14
CA LYS A 100 7.81 13.37 -14.57
C LYS A 100 8.38 12.22 -15.40
N LEU A 101 8.61 11.06 -14.79
CA LEU A 101 9.04 9.87 -15.53
C LEU A 101 7.94 9.44 -16.50
N SER A 102 8.30 9.24 -17.77
CA SER A 102 7.35 8.75 -18.76
C SER A 102 6.93 7.31 -18.45
N TRP A 103 5.75 6.90 -18.88
CA TRP A 103 5.30 5.53 -18.70
C TRP A 103 6.23 4.51 -19.37
N GLN A 104 6.83 4.88 -20.51
CA GLN A 104 7.83 4.04 -21.18
C GLN A 104 9.08 3.86 -20.33
N GLN A 105 9.58 4.94 -19.72
CA GLN A 105 10.71 4.88 -18.78
C GLN A 105 10.39 3.99 -17.57
N LEU A 106 9.17 4.07 -17.05
CA LEU A 106 8.72 3.23 -15.93
C LEU A 106 8.66 1.74 -16.31
N VAL A 107 8.13 1.39 -17.48
CA VAL A 107 8.08 -0.02 -17.96
C VAL A 107 9.48 -0.59 -18.19
N GLN A 108 10.40 0.22 -18.69
CA GLN A 108 11.78 -0.20 -18.98
C GLN A 108 12.71 -0.13 -17.77
N LYS A 109 12.22 0.37 -16.64
CA LYS A 109 13.05 0.57 -15.45
C LYS A 109 13.57 -0.76 -14.92
N ILE A 110 14.88 -0.88 -14.79
CA ILE A 110 15.55 -2.02 -14.14
C ILE A 110 15.61 -1.75 -12.63
N GLY A 111 15.22 -2.76 -11.84
CA GLY A 111 15.25 -2.70 -10.38
C GLY A 111 16.53 -3.32 -9.80
N ALA A 112 16.87 -4.52 -10.25
CA ALA A 112 18.08 -5.21 -9.82
C ALA A 112 18.80 -5.82 -11.02
N THR A 113 20.13 -5.74 -11.00
CA THR A 113 20.99 -6.49 -11.91
C THR A 113 21.67 -7.58 -11.09
N HIS A 114 21.50 -8.83 -11.51
CA HIS A 114 22.06 -9.99 -10.85
C HIS A 114 23.48 -10.28 -11.35
N LEU A 115 24.28 -10.97 -10.53
CA LEU A 115 25.67 -11.31 -10.85
C LEU A 115 25.81 -12.19 -12.09
N ASN A 116 24.77 -12.95 -12.45
CA ASN A 116 24.70 -13.77 -13.65
C ASN A 116 24.36 -12.97 -14.94
N GLY A 117 24.27 -11.64 -14.85
CA GLY A 117 23.95 -10.75 -15.97
C GLY A 117 22.45 -10.61 -16.28
N SER A 118 21.56 -11.35 -15.60
CA SER A 118 20.12 -11.12 -15.74
C SER A 118 19.71 -9.84 -15.02
N SER A 119 18.67 -9.17 -15.53
CA SER A 119 18.09 -7.99 -14.90
C SER A 119 16.62 -8.23 -14.58
N GLU A 120 16.21 -7.79 -13.40
CA GLU A 120 14.83 -7.78 -12.97
C GLU A 120 14.24 -6.38 -13.20
N ARG A 121 13.04 -6.34 -13.79
CA ARG A 121 12.33 -5.08 -13.99
C ARG A 121 11.82 -4.55 -12.66
N TYR A 122 11.90 -3.25 -12.47
CA TYR A 122 11.34 -2.59 -11.28
C TYR A 122 9.81 -2.71 -11.26
N PHE A 123 9.15 -2.57 -12.41
CA PHE A 123 7.71 -2.67 -12.53
C PHE A 123 7.31 -3.71 -13.58
N HIS A 124 6.27 -4.49 -13.27
CA HIS A 124 5.58 -5.29 -14.28
C HIS A 124 4.71 -4.39 -15.18
N PRO A 125 4.59 -4.65 -16.50
CA PRO A 125 3.77 -3.82 -17.39
C PRO A 125 2.33 -3.59 -16.90
N ASN A 126 1.70 -4.62 -16.32
CA ASN A 126 0.35 -4.51 -15.74
C ASN A 126 0.29 -3.53 -14.56
N GLN A 127 1.34 -3.44 -13.74
CA GLN A 127 1.40 -2.47 -12.63
C GLN A 127 1.51 -1.04 -13.16
N VAL A 128 2.29 -0.83 -14.23
CA VAL A 128 2.38 0.49 -14.86
C VAL A 128 1.04 0.88 -15.48
N ALA A 129 0.36 -0.04 -16.16
CA ALA A 129 -0.99 0.19 -16.70
C ALA A 129 -2.01 0.53 -15.61
N MET A 130 -1.94 -0.12 -14.45
CA MET A 130 -2.76 0.24 -13.28
C MET A 130 -2.37 1.60 -12.70
N GLY A 131 -1.08 1.93 -12.66
CA GLY A 131 -0.59 3.25 -12.27
C GLY A 131 -1.16 4.37 -13.14
N MET A 132 -1.27 4.16 -14.45
CA MET A 132 -1.93 5.11 -15.36
C MET A 132 -3.38 5.37 -14.92
N ARG A 133 -4.14 4.31 -14.59
CA ARG A 133 -5.52 4.44 -14.12
C ARG A 133 -5.61 5.21 -12.81
N TYR A 134 -4.68 4.96 -11.87
CA TYR A 134 -4.62 5.70 -10.61
C TYR A 134 -4.36 7.19 -10.82
N VAL A 135 -3.49 7.55 -11.75
CA VAL A 135 -3.26 8.97 -12.12
C VAL A 135 -4.54 9.62 -12.65
N GLN A 136 -5.27 8.96 -13.55
CA GLN A 136 -6.54 9.48 -14.08
C GLN A 136 -7.58 9.73 -12.98
N ILE A 137 -7.73 8.77 -12.05
CA ILE A 137 -8.66 8.91 -10.92
C ILE A 137 -8.21 10.04 -9.99
N ALA A 138 -6.92 10.14 -9.69
CA ALA A 138 -6.37 11.21 -8.85
C ALA A 138 -6.58 12.59 -9.48
N GLN A 139 -6.40 12.72 -10.80
CA GLN A 139 -6.68 13.93 -11.57
C GLN A 139 -8.15 14.34 -11.49
N GLN A 140 -9.06 13.39 -11.71
CA GLN A 140 -10.49 13.65 -11.62
C GLN A 140 -10.89 14.11 -10.21
N ARG A 141 -10.40 13.42 -9.17
CA ARG A 141 -10.69 13.78 -7.77
C ARG A 141 -10.12 15.13 -7.38
N ALA A 142 -8.91 15.44 -7.84
CA ALA A 142 -8.28 16.73 -7.59
C ALA A 142 -9.11 17.87 -8.20
N LYS A 143 -9.59 17.68 -9.44
CA LYS A 143 -10.48 18.65 -10.10
C LYS A 143 -11.80 18.84 -9.33
N LEU A 144 -12.51 17.74 -9.03
CA LEU A 144 -13.77 17.80 -8.28
C LEU A 144 -13.62 18.51 -6.93
N ARG A 145 -12.51 18.28 -6.22
CA ARG A 145 -12.25 18.96 -4.94
C ARG A 145 -11.99 20.44 -5.11
N SER A 146 -11.23 20.85 -6.14
CA SER A 146 -11.01 22.27 -6.42
C SER A 146 -12.30 23.00 -6.79
N GLU A 147 -13.20 22.35 -7.54
CA GLU A 147 -14.52 22.90 -7.89
C GLU A 147 -15.43 23.03 -6.66
N ALA A 148 -15.41 22.03 -5.76
CA ALA A 148 -16.17 22.08 -4.51
C ALA A 148 -15.70 23.22 -3.61
N GLN A 149 -14.38 23.42 -3.46
CA GLN A 149 -13.81 24.50 -2.66
C GLN A 149 -14.20 25.89 -3.19
N GLY A 150 -14.13 26.11 -4.50
CA GLY A 150 -14.58 27.38 -5.09
C GLY A 150 -16.08 27.65 -4.88
N LYS A 151 -16.90 26.60 -4.86
CA LYS A 151 -18.34 26.73 -4.57
C LYS A 151 -18.61 27.09 -3.10
N GLU A 152 -17.89 26.50 -2.16
CA GLU A 152 -18.00 26.83 -0.73
C GLU A 152 -17.56 28.27 -0.43
N GLU A 153 -16.44 28.72 -1.01
CA GLU A 153 -15.96 30.10 -0.85
C GLU A 153 -16.93 31.15 -1.42
N SER A 154 -17.57 30.87 -2.55
CA SER A 154 -18.58 31.77 -3.15
C SER A 154 -19.90 31.84 -2.38
N LEU A 155 -20.23 30.81 -1.60
CA LEU A 155 -21.40 30.79 -0.72
C LEU A 155 -21.13 31.45 0.64
N SER A 156 -19.87 31.43 1.12
CA SER A 156 -19.48 32.07 2.38
C SER A 156 -19.28 33.59 2.25
N ASN A 157 -19.17 34.12 1.04
CA ASN A 157 -18.96 35.55 0.75
C ASN A 157 -20.27 36.28 0.35
N GLN A 158 -21.43 35.67 0.60
CA GLN A 158 -22.78 36.24 0.43
C GLN A 158 -23.42 36.45 1.80
#